data_AF-A0A2E9VI09-F1
#
_entry.id   AF-A0A2E9VI09-F1
#
_cell.length_a   1.000
_cell.length_b   1.000
_cell.length_c   1.000
_cell.angle_alpha   90.00
_cell.angle_beta   90.00
_cell.angle_gamma   90.00
#
_symmetry.space_group_name_H-M   'P 1'
#
loop_
_entity.id
_entity.type
_entity.pdbx_description
1 polymer ?
#
loop_
_entity_poly.entity_id
_entity_poly.type
_entity_poly.pdbx_seq_one_letter_code
_entity_poly.pdbx_strand_id
1 'polypeptide(L)'
;MLLLRGGAVLAVLLLLWAGWVWFIPRTAVDVEIVYHHSYSGNFVQCRVTNEGTTSFSGLELEVSVWNDTMLVEQETWHPGALAPHTSVKLPSLIYHEPSAYDYQLLVTLRFSDESGSHELRWSHTIAEYANLAWLDSYRDT
;
A
#
# COMPACT_ATOMS: atom_id res chain seq x y z
N MET A 1 -14.49 -37.68 -27.45
CA MET A 1 -13.90 -38.12 -26.16
C MET A 1 -12.46 -37.61 -25.94
N LEU A 2 -11.61 -37.50 -26.98
CA LEU A 2 -10.24 -36.96 -26.85
C LEU A 2 -10.17 -35.48 -26.44
N LEU A 3 -11.03 -34.62 -27.01
CA LEU A 3 -11.09 -33.18 -26.69
C LEU A 3 -11.46 -32.90 -25.21
N LEU A 4 -12.36 -33.71 -24.64
CA LEU A 4 -12.76 -33.58 -23.23
C LEU A 4 -11.61 -33.96 -22.28
N ARG A 5 -10.80 -34.96 -22.67
CA ARG A 5 -9.62 -35.40 -21.90
C ARG A 5 -8.47 -34.39 -21.97
N GLY A 6 -8.25 -33.78 -23.14
CA GLY A 6 -7.26 -32.71 -23.30
C GLY A 6 -7.60 -31.46 -22.50
N GLY A 7 -8.87 -31.05 -22.52
CA GLY A 7 -9.36 -29.92 -21.71
C GLY A 7 -9.25 -30.17 -20.20
N ALA A 8 -9.56 -31.37 -19.74
CA ALA A 8 -9.42 -31.74 -18.33
C ALA A 8 -7.96 -31.70 -17.85
N VAL A 9 -7.00 -32.20 -18.66
CA VAL A 9 -5.58 -32.14 -18.32
C VAL A 9 -5.09 -30.69 -18.25
N LEU A 10 -5.50 -29.83 -19.20
CA LEU A 10 -5.13 -28.42 -19.19
C LEU A 10 -5.68 -27.70 -17.95
N ALA A 11 -6.94 -27.97 -17.58
CA ALA A 11 -7.56 -27.40 -16.39
C ALA A 11 -6.82 -27.81 -15.10
N VAL A 12 -6.41 -29.07 -14.98
CA VAL A 12 -5.60 -29.54 -13.84
C VAL A 12 -4.25 -28.83 -13.79
N LEU A 13 -3.56 -28.69 -14.93
CA LEU A 13 -2.28 -27.98 -14.99
C LEU A 13 -2.43 -26.50 -14.61
N LEU A 14 -3.49 -25.84 -15.05
CA LEU A 14 -3.79 -24.46 -14.67
C LEU A 14 -4.10 -24.32 -13.19
N LEU A 15 -4.84 -25.26 -12.58
CA LEU A 15 -5.10 -25.27 -11.15
C LEU A 15 -3.83 -25.51 -10.32
N LEU A 16 -2.96 -26.42 -10.77
CA LEU A 16 -1.67 -26.66 -10.13
C LEU A 16 -0.76 -25.42 -10.22
N TRP A 17 -0.71 -24.79 -11.39
CA TRP A 17 0.06 -23.55 -11.58
C TRP A 17 -0.49 -22.40 -10.74
N ALA A 18 -1.82 -22.21 -10.73
CA ALA A 18 -2.47 -21.20 -9.91
C ALA A 18 -2.23 -21.44 -8.42
N GLY A 19 -2.34 -22.69 -7.95
CA GLY A 19 -2.02 -23.04 -6.57
C GLY A 19 -0.57 -22.76 -6.21
N TRP A 20 0.37 -23.08 -7.11
CA TRP A 20 1.80 -22.91 -6.90
C TRP A 20 2.19 -21.46 -6.59
N VAL A 21 1.56 -20.48 -7.24
CA VAL A 21 1.82 -19.04 -7.02
C VAL A 21 1.47 -18.60 -5.59
N TRP A 22 0.55 -19.28 -4.90
CA TRP A 22 0.15 -18.98 -3.52
C TRP A 22 1.02 -19.65 -2.46
N PHE A 23 1.93 -20.55 -2.83
CA PHE A 23 2.81 -21.27 -1.88
C PHE A 23 4.25 -20.76 -1.85
N ILE A 24 4.71 -20.06 -2.88
CA ILE A 24 6.09 -19.54 -2.90
C ILE A 24 6.20 -18.45 -1.83
N PRO A 25 7.06 -18.59 -0.81
CA PRO A 25 7.25 -17.58 0.23
C PRO A 25 7.79 -16.31 -0.41
N ARG A 26 7.05 -15.20 -0.25
CA ARG A 26 7.42 -13.89 -0.75
C ARG A 26 6.81 -12.81 0.12
N THR A 27 7.57 -11.74 0.35
CA THR A 27 7.07 -10.52 0.97
C THR A 27 6.63 -9.56 -0.12
N ALA A 28 5.36 -9.15 -0.09
CA ALA A 28 4.83 -8.16 -1.01
C ALA A 28 3.90 -7.22 -0.26
N VAL A 29 4.24 -5.94 -0.19
CA VAL A 29 3.47 -4.92 0.53
C VAL A 29 3.01 -3.87 -0.46
N ASP A 30 1.73 -3.53 -0.41
CA ASP A 30 1.12 -2.43 -1.16
C ASP A 30 0.61 -1.36 -0.22
N VAL A 31 0.87 -0.11 -0.56
CA VAL A 31 0.34 1.07 0.11
C VAL A 31 -0.51 1.84 -0.89
N GLU A 32 -1.82 1.73 -0.72
CA GLU A 32 -2.81 2.49 -1.48
C GLU A 32 -3.06 3.81 -0.74
N ILE A 33 -2.82 4.92 -1.43
CA ILE A 33 -2.94 6.26 -0.89
C ILE A 33 -3.97 7.00 -1.72
N VAL A 34 -4.95 7.61 -1.07
CA VAL A 34 -5.98 8.40 -1.73
C VAL A 34 -6.08 9.76 -1.07
N TYR A 35 -5.90 10.80 -1.88
CA TYR A 35 -6.08 12.20 -1.49
C TYR A 35 -7.42 12.71 -2.00
N HIS A 36 -8.17 13.32 -1.08
CA HIS A 36 -9.43 13.98 -1.37
C HIS A 36 -9.47 15.39 -0.79
N HIS A 37 -9.65 16.37 -1.67
CA HIS A 37 -10.00 17.73 -1.26
C HIS A 37 -11.52 17.87 -1.06
N SER A 38 -11.93 18.51 0.04
CA SER A 38 -13.32 18.90 0.27
C SER A 38 -13.42 20.23 1.00
N TYR A 39 -14.62 20.83 1.02
CA TYR A 39 -14.87 22.06 1.77
C TYR A 39 -14.59 21.94 3.28
N SER A 40 -14.74 20.75 3.87
CA SER A 40 -14.50 20.53 5.30
C SER A 40 -13.04 20.23 5.65
N GLY A 41 -12.15 20.15 4.65
CA GLY A 41 -10.73 19.86 4.83
C GLY A 41 -10.16 18.98 3.72
N ASN A 42 -8.86 18.75 3.81
CA ASN A 42 -8.12 17.84 2.96
C ASN A 42 -7.88 16.52 3.69
N PHE A 43 -8.07 15.41 3.00
CA PHE A 43 -8.03 14.08 3.57
C PHE A 43 -7.02 13.21 2.82
N VAL A 44 -6.08 12.62 3.55
CA VAL A 44 -5.20 11.56 3.05
C VAL A 44 -5.61 10.25 3.70
N GLN A 45 -6.04 9.30 2.88
CA GLN A 45 -6.46 7.97 3.30
C GLN A 45 -5.45 6.94 2.84
N CYS A 46 -5.04 6.07 3.76
CA CYS A 46 -4.08 5.02 3.45
C CYS A 46 -4.67 3.64 3.74
N ARG A 47 -4.31 2.67 2.90
CA ARG A 47 -4.51 1.25 3.15
C ARG A 47 -3.19 0.53 2.87
N VAL A 48 -2.80 -0.33 3.80
CA VAL A 48 -1.66 -1.23 3.61
C VAL A 48 -2.20 -2.63 3.36
N THR A 49 -1.71 -3.29 2.32
CA THR A 49 -2.09 -4.65 1.95
C THR A 49 -0.86 -5.53 1.86
N ASN A 50 -0.92 -6.70 2.49
CA ASN A 50 0.05 -7.76 2.29
C ASN A 50 -0.41 -8.62 1.11
N GLU A 51 0.15 -8.38 -0.08
CA GLU A 51 -0.07 -9.24 -1.26
C GLU A 51 0.83 -10.48 -1.26
N GLY A 52 1.73 -10.57 -0.29
CA GLY A 52 2.68 -11.65 -0.10
C GLY A 52 2.03 -12.90 0.49
N THR A 53 2.82 -13.95 0.55
CA THR A 53 2.46 -15.26 1.12
C THR A 53 3.06 -15.44 2.51
N THR A 54 3.96 -14.55 2.93
CA THR A 54 4.56 -14.48 4.27
C THR A 54 3.94 -13.34 5.08
N SER A 55 3.85 -13.51 6.40
CA SER A 55 3.48 -12.43 7.32
C SER A 55 4.66 -11.50 7.57
N PHE A 56 4.39 -10.22 7.79
CA PHE A 56 5.37 -9.28 8.33
C PHE A 56 4.85 -8.62 9.61
N SER A 57 5.76 -8.01 10.37
CA SER A 57 5.50 -7.45 11.69
C SER A 57 6.11 -6.05 11.82
N GLY A 58 5.82 -5.37 12.93
CA GLY A 58 6.35 -4.03 13.17
C GLY A 58 5.95 -3.01 12.11
N LEU A 59 4.78 -3.19 11.48
CA LEU A 59 4.25 -2.28 10.48
C LEU A 59 4.06 -0.90 11.11
N GLU A 60 4.69 0.09 10.49
CA GLU A 60 4.55 1.50 10.77
C GLU A 60 4.39 2.23 9.44
N LEU A 61 3.39 3.11 9.37
CA LEU A 61 3.20 4.02 8.24
C LEU A 61 3.19 5.44 8.77
N GLU A 62 4.17 6.22 8.37
CA GLU A 62 4.25 7.66 8.61
C GLU A 62 3.88 8.39 7.33
N VAL A 63 2.97 9.34 7.44
CA VAL A 63 2.54 10.19 6.33
C VAL A 63 2.66 11.63 6.76
N SER A 64 3.34 12.43 5.95
CA SER A 64 3.51 13.87 6.20
C SER A 64 3.20 14.69 4.96
N VAL A 65 2.58 15.84 5.19
CA VAL A 65 2.24 16.82 4.16
C VAL A 65 3.14 18.03 4.36
N TRP A 66 3.77 18.50 3.29
CA TRP A 66 4.72 19.60 3.30
C TRP A 66 4.31 20.67 2.30
N ASN A 67 4.52 21.93 2.69
CA ASN A 67 4.46 23.09 1.80
C ASN A 67 5.88 23.62 1.67
N ASP A 68 6.54 23.28 0.57
CA ASP A 68 7.98 23.46 0.37
C ASP A 68 8.82 22.92 1.53
N THR A 69 9.26 23.79 2.45
CA THR A 69 10.10 23.44 3.60
C THR A 69 9.32 23.33 4.91
N MET A 70 8.04 23.68 4.91
CA MET A 70 7.22 23.71 6.12
C MET A 70 6.39 22.43 6.23
N LEU A 71 6.50 21.74 7.36
CA LEU A 71 5.61 20.64 7.70
C LEU A 71 4.22 21.20 8.00
N VAL A 72 3.22 20.74 7.24
CA VAL A 72 1.81 21.11 7.41
C VAL A 72 1.14 20.21 8.43
N GLU A 73 1.28 18.90 8.24
CA GLU A 73 0.65 17.89 9.09
C GLU A 73 1.40 16.57 8.99
N GLN A 74 1.38 15.79 10.07
CA GLN A 74 2.01 14.47 10.11
C GLN A 74 1.22 13.51 10.99
N GLU A 75 1.06 12.28 10.52
CA GLU A 75 0.51 11.18 11.29
C GLU A 75 1.38 9.93 11.15
N THR A 76 1.44 9.15 12.23
CA THR A 76 2.15 7.86 12.26
C THR A 76 1.22 6.80 12.83
N TRP A 77 1.03 5.71 12.10
CA TRP A 77 0.21 4.59 12.53
C TRP A 77 1.05 3.33 12.71
N HIS A 78 0.71 2.53 13.73
CA HIS A 78 1.39 1.26 14.04
C HIS A 78 0.39 0.08 14.04
N PRO A 79 -0.02 -0.45 12.87
CA PRO A 79 -0.99 -1.53 12.79
C PRO A 79 -0.47 -2.88 13.32
N GLY A 80 0.83 -3.00 13.58
CA GLY A 80 1.44 -4.20 14.15
C GLY A 80 1.84 -5.21 13.08
N ALA A 81 1.17 -6.36 13.04
CA ALA A 81 1.51 -7.43 12.08
C ALA A 81 0.39 -7.62 11.06
N LEU A 82 0.77 -7.93 9.82
CA LEU A 82 -0.16 -8.20 8.73
C LEU A 82 0.03 -9.63 8.22
N ALA A 83 -1.05 -10.41 8.26
CA ALA A 83 -1.08 -11.76 7.72
C ALA A 83 -1.05 -11.73 6.17
N PRO A 84 -0.62 -12.82 5.52
CA PRO A 84 -0.68 -12.95 4.06
C PRO A 84 -2.08 -12.63 3.52
N HIS A 85 -2.14 -11.91 2.42
CA HIS A 85 -3.38 -11.58 1.70
C HIS A 85 -4.42 -10.83 2.55
N THR A 86 -3.95 -10.04 3.53
CA THR A 86 -4.82 -9.19 4.35
C THR A 86 -4.47 -7.72 4.17
N SER A 87 -5.45 -6.86 4.42
CA SER A 87 -5.30 -5.40 4.33
C SER A 87 -5.78 -4.72 5.59
N VAL A 88 -5.14 -3.62 5.97
CA VAL A 88 -5.59 -2.71 7.02
C VAL A 88 -5.85 -1.33 6.45
N LYS A 89 -7.05 -0.79 6.70
CA LYS A 89 -7.36 0.62 6.43
C LYS A 89 -6.94 1.45 7.63
N LEU A 90 -6.19 2.51 7.39
CA LEU A 90 -5.70 3.40 8.42
C LEU A 90 -6.64 4.59 8.64
N PRO A 91 -6.60 5.24 9.82
CA PRO A 91 -7.21 6.55 10.01
C PRO A 91 -6.74 7.54 8.96
N SER A 92 -7.56 8.53 8.66
CA SER A 92 -7.19 9.58 7.69
C SER A 92 -6.32 10.63 8.38
N LEU A 93 -5.27 11.07 7.71
CA LEU A 93 -4.62 12.34 8.04
C LEU A 93 -5.51 13.46 7.48
N ILE A 94 -5.80 14.46 8.30
CA ILE A 94 -6.68 15.57 7.96
C ILE A 94 -5.93 16.87 8.20
N TYR A 95 -5.94 17.76 7.22
CA TYR A 95 -5.37 19.11 7.35
C TYR A 95 -6.27 20.15 6.67
N HIS A 96 -6.16 21.41 7.10
CA HIS A 96 -7.11 22.46 6.74
C HIS A 96 -6.49 23.61 5.92
N GLU A 97 -5.26 23.45 5.43
CA GLU A 97 -4.68 24.46 4.56
C GLU A 97 -5.40 24.58 3.19
N PRO A 98 -5.31 25.74 2.53
CA PRO A 98 -5.96 25.97 1.24
C PRO A 98 -5.46 25.01 0.16
N SER A 99 -6.37 24.39 -0.60
CA SER A 99 -6.03 23.53 -1.75
C SER A 99 -5.56 24.29 -3.00
N ALA A 100 -5.22 25.57 -2.86
CA ALA A 100 -4.77 26.45 -3.93
C ALA A 100 -3.24 26.45 -4.11
N TYR A 101 -2.57 25.58 -3.36
CA TYR A 101 -1.11 25.40 -3.39
C TYR A 101 -0.80 23.93 -3.67
N ASP A 102 0.35 23.70 -4.29
CA ASP A 102 0.91 22.36 -4.41
C ASP A 102 1.50 21.95 -3.06
N TYR A 103 1.26 20.71 -2.65
CA TYR A 103 1.84 20.11 -1.47
C TYR A 103 2.67 18.89 -1.83
N GLN A 104 3.66 18.58 -0.99
CA GLN A 104 4.42 17.35 -1.08
C GLN A 104 3.95 16.37 -0.01
N LEU A 105 3.49 15.21 -0.45
CA LEU A 105 3.12 14.09 0.39
C LEU A 105 4.31 13.14 0.50
N LEU A 106 4.85 12.96 1.71
CA LEU A 106 5.91 12.00 1.99
C LEU A 106 5.32 10.84 2.78
N VAL A 107 5.51 9.63 2.28
CA VAL A 107 5.04 8.38 2.89
C VAL A 107 6.24 7.52 3.24
N THR A 108 6.40 7.19 4.51
CA THR A 108 7.44 6.30 5.00
C THR A 108 6.82 5.04 5.58
N LEU A 109 7.12 3.90 4.96
CA LEU A 109 6.69 2.59 5.41
C LEU A 109 7.87 1.88 6.09
N ARG A 110 7.65 1.37 7.29
CA ARG A 110 8.61 0.51 8.01
C ARG A 110 7.93 -0.78 8.40
N PHE A 111 8.65 -1.89 8.26
CA PHE A 111 8.21 -3.21 8.71
C PHE A 111 9.40 -4.16 8.85
N SER A 112 9.17 -5.32 9.45
CA SER A 112 10.16 -6.40 9.53
C SER A 112 9.56 -7.71 9.04
N ASP A 113 10.31 -8.43 8.24
CA ASP A 113 10.01 -9.78 7.77
C ASP A 113 11.17 -10.74 8.10
N GLU A 114 11.23 -11.90 7.43
CA GLU A 114 12.29 -12.89 7.63
C GLU A 114 13.67 -12.42 7.14
N SER A 115 13.76 -11.49 6.18
CA SER A 115 15.01 -10.99 5.63
C SER A 115 15.58 -9.82 6.44
N GLY A 116 14.73 -9.14 7.22
CA GLY A 116 15.14 -8.14 8.19
C GLY A 116 14.15 -6.99 8.31
N SER A 117 14.66 -5.83 8.74
CA SER A 117 13.87 -4.59 8.78
C SER A 117 14.00 -3.83 7.47
N HIS A 118 12.88 -3.30 7.02
CA HIS A 118 12.73 -2.55 5.78
C HIS A 118 12.24 -1.14 6.09
N GLU A 119 12.79 -0.14 5.39
CA GLU A 119 12.28 1.23 5.38
C GLU A 119 12.18 1.70 3.93
N LEU A 120 11.00 2.14 3.54
CA LEU A 120 10.68 2.59 2.19
C LEU A 120 10.08 3.98 2.27
N ARG A 121 10.44 4.82 1.30
CA ARG A 121 10.01 6.21 1.24
C ARG A 121 9.52 6.54 -0.15
N TRP A 122 8.30 7.07 -0.23
CA TRP A 122 7.69 7.56 -1.45
C TRP A 122 7.29 9.02 -1.28
N SER A 123 7.38 9.77 -2.37
CA SER A 123 7.06 11.19 -2.41
C SER A 123 6.13 11.44 -3.59
N HIS A 124 5.04 12.16 -3.33
CA HIS A 124 4.01 12.49 -4.31
C HIS A 124 3.66 13.97 -4.24
N THR A 125 3.38 14.56 -5.39
CA THR A 125 2.86 15.93 -5.46
C THR A 125 1.34 15.92 -5.41
N ILE A 126 0.78 16.62 -4.43
CA ILE A 126 -0.63 16.94 -4.34
C ILE A 126 -0.85 18.23 -5.12
N ALA A 127 -1.39 18.12 -6.33
CA ALA A 127 -1.72 19.27 -7.16
C ALA A 127 -2.93 20.05 -6.61
N GLU A 128 -3.00 21.34 -6.93
CA GLU A 128 -4.13 22.20 -6.58
C GLU A 128 -5.50 21.60 -7.00
N TYR A 129 -6.49 21.73 -6.11
CA TYR A 129 -7.88 21.29 -6.32
C TYR A 129 -8.06 19.85 -6.82
N ALA A 130 -7.11 18.95 -6.55
CA ALA A 130 -7.11 17.62 -7.10
C ALA A 130 -7.84 16.57 -6.23
N ASN A 131 -8.13 15.43 -6.84
CA ASN A 131 -8.40 14.17 -6.16
C ASN A 131 -7.46 13.14 -6.78
N LEU A 132 -6.59 12.56 -5.97
CA LEU A 132 -5.44 11.80 -6.45
C LEU A 132 -5.39 10.45 -5.77
N ALA A 133 -4.83 9.46 -6.46
CA ALA A 133 -4.61 8.14 -5.93
C ALA A 133 -3.26 7.61 -6.39
N TRP A 134 -2.55 6.96 -5.47
CA TRP A 134 -1.26 6.33 -5.70
C TRP A 134 -1.28 4.91 -5.17
N LEU A 135 -0.54 4.04 -5.83
CA LEU A 135 -0.26 2.68 -5.39
C LEU A 135 1.24 2.50 -5.37
N ASP A 136 1.80 2.46 -4.18
CA ASP A 136 3.21 2.18 -3.95
C ASP A 136 3.39 0.73 -3.51
N SER A 137 4.47 0.10 -3.96
CA SER A 137 4.68 -1.34 -3.77
C SER A 137 6.11 -1.67 -3.39
N TYR A 138 6.24 -2.64 -2.48
CA TYR A 138 7.46 -3.39 -2.20
C TYR A 138 7.29 -4.85 -2.63
N ARG A 139 8.31 -5.41 -3.26
CA ARG A 139 8.36 -6.82 -3.67
C ARG A 139 9.75 -7.36 -3.41
N ASP A 140 9.85 -8.37 -2.55
CA ASP A 140 11.02 -9.22 -2.46
C ASP A 140 10.70 -10.52 -3.21
N THR A 141 11.47 -10.82 -4.26
CA THR A 141 11.27 -11.98 -5.14
C THR A 141 12.26 -13.09 -4.85
#